data_AF-A0A7V5EBD1-F1
#
_entry.id   AF-A0A7V5EBD1-F1
#
_cell.length_a   1.000
_cell.length_b   1.000
_cell.length_c   1.000
_cell.angle_alpha   90.00
_cell.angle_beta   90.00
_cell.angle_gamma   90.00
#
_symmetry.space_group_name_H-M   'P 1'
#
loop_
_entity.id
_entity.type
_entity.pdbx_description
1 polymer ?
#
loop_
_entity_poly.entity_id
_entity_poly.type
_entity_poly.pdbx_seq_one_letter_code
_entity_poly.pdbx_strand_id
1 'polypeptide(L)'
;MAKGKCLCEPQEILFFPCSGGSNVGQIANQAAVELTREGVGKIFCLAGIGGHIDGLIESTKAGKVLVAIDGCPVCCAKKTLEHGGFECRQICLHELGISKTPGVLEWSSEQVAKVKDAIRKVIGGK
;
A
#
# COMPACT_ATOMS: atom_id res chain seq x y z
N MET A 1 -31.38 -7.02 12.43
CA MET A 1 -30.47 -6.55 13.49
C MET A 1 -29.04 -6.73 12.97
N ALA A 2 -28.35 -5.64 12.65
CA ALA A 2 -26.97 -5.70 12.18
C ALA A 2 -26.09 -6.24 13.31
N LYS A 3 -25.40 -7.37 13.08
CA LYS A 3 -24.38 -7.88 13.99
C LYS A 3 -23.35 -6.77 14.20
N GLY A 4 -23.25 -6.27 15.42
CA GLY A 4 -22.21 -5.32 15.80
C GLY A 4 -20.85 -5.94 15.51
N LYS A 5 -20.15 -5.42 14.50
CA LYS A 5 -18.73 -5.71 14.33
C LYS A 5 -18.03 -5.17 15.57
N CYS A 6 -17.42 -6.05 16.35
CA CYS A 6 -16.48 -5.62 17.38
C CYS A 6 -15.40 -4.77 16.69
N LEU A 7 -15.07 -3.60 17.24
CA LEU A 7 -13.97 -2.74 16.77
C LEU A 7 -12.58 -3.40 16.91
N CYS A 8 -12.55 -4.66 17.32
CA CYS A 8 -11.38 -5.47 17.60
C CYS A 8 -10.98 -6.41 16.45
N GLU A 9 -11.63 -6.34 15.26
CA GLU A 9 -11.07 -7.02 14.08
C GLU A 9 -9.72 -6.37 13.74
N PRO A 10 -8.60 -7.11 13.87
CA PRO A 10 -7.31 -6.59 13.41
C PRO A 10 -7.49 -6.23 11.95
N GLN A 11 -7.05 -5.04 11.53
CA GLN A 11 -6.93 -4.80 10.10
C GLN A 11 -5.89 -5.78 9.57
N GLU A 12 -6.38 -6.89 9.01
CA GLU A 12 -5.53 -8.00 8.63
C GLU A 12 -4.53 -7.59 7.56
N ILE A 13 -4.90 -6.62 6.71
CA ILE A 13 -4.08 -6.17 5.60
C ILE A 13 -3.82 -4.67 5.71
N LEU A 14 -2.55 -4.29 5.79
CA LEU A 14 -2.09 -2.90 5.78
C LEU A 14 -1.40 -2.59 4.45
N PHE A 15 -1.86 -1.51 3.80
CA PHE A 15 -1.30 -1.02 2.54
C PHE A 15 -0.36 0.14 2.79
N PHE A 16 0.87 0.03 2.30
CA PHE A 16 1.91 1.04 2.39
C PHE A 16 2.27 1.54 0.99
N PRO A 17 1.50 2.49 0.43
CA PRO A 17 1.82 3.04 -0.87
C PRO A 17 3.01 3.99 -0.83
N CYS A 18 3.79 3.94 -1.90
CA CYS A 18 4.76 4.97 -2.23
C CYS A 18 4.01 6.22 -2.72
N SER A 19 3.57 7.10 -1.81
CA SER A 19 2.80 8.32 -2.15
C SER A 19 3.68 9.51 -2.57
N GLY A 20 4.77 9.26 -3.30
CA GLY A 20 5.73 10.28 -3.73
C GLY A 20 5.25 11.18 -4.88
N GLY A 21 6.01 12.23 -5.20
CA GLY A 21 5.68 13.24 -6.22
C GLY A 21 5.85 12.77 -7.67
N SER A 22 5.21 11.68 -8.07
CA SER A 22 5.19 11.19 -9.45
C SER A 22 3.88 10.48 -9.78
N ASN A 23 3.50 10.42 -11.06
CA ASN A 23 2.34 9.67 -11.53
C ASN A 23 2.25 8.27 -10.90
N VAL A 24 3.32 7.48 -10.95
CA VAL A 24 3.34 6.12 -10.39
C VAL A 24 3.17 6.09 -8.87
N GLY A 25 3.70 7.08 -8.16
CA GLY A 25 3.48 7.18 -6.72
C GLY A 25 2.03 7.52 -6.37
N GLN A 26 1.42 8.39 -7.17
CA GLN A 26 0.03 8.75 -6.98
C GLN A 26 -0.94 7.64 -7.43
N ILE A 27 -0.62 6.86 -8.46
CA ILE A 27 -1.38 5.66 -8.84
C ILE A 27 -1.34 4.62 -7.70
N ALA A 28 -0.15 4.37 -7.14
CA ALA A 28 0.01 3.49 -5.97
C ALA A 28 -0.85 3.95 -4.78
N ASN A 29 -0.82 5.25 -4.48
CA ASN A 29 -1.63 5.86 -3.44
C ASN A 29 -3.14 5.74 -3.71
N GLN A 30 -3.58 6.08 -4.92
CA GLN A 30 -4.98 6.04 -5.33
C GLN A 30 -5.54 4.60 -5.25
N ALA A 31 -4.77 3.61 -5.70
CA ALA A 31 -5.14 2.21 -5.57
C ALA A 31 -5.36 1.83 -4.09
N ALA A 32 -4.41 2.16 -3.21
CA ALA A 32 -4.54 1.88 -1.78
C ALA A 32 -5.76 2.58 -1.14
N VAL A 33 -6.06 3.83 -1.52
CA VAL A 33 -7.24 4.58 -1.07
C VAL A 33 -8.52 3.86 -1.49
N GLU A 34 -8.64 3.46 -2.75
CA GLU A 34 -9.83 2.76 -3.25
C GLU A 34 -10.00 1.40 -2.59
N LEU A 35 -8.93 0.61 -2.44
CA LEU A 35 -9.00 -0.67 -1.74
C LEU A 35 -9.41 -0.54 -0.28
N THR A 36 -9.01 0.56 0.35
CA THR A 36 -9.44 0.86 1.71
C THR A 36 -10.93 1.18 1.76
N ARG A 37 -11.44 1.99 0.82
CA ARG A 37 -12.87 2.34 0.72
C ARG A 37 -13.74 1.12 0.40
N GLU A 38 -13.19 0.17 -0.36
CA GLU A 38 -13.84 -1.11 -0.67
C GLU A 38 -13.79 -2.12 0.49
N GLY A 39 -13.09 -1.82 1.58
CA GLY A 39 -13.00 -2.68 2.76
C GLY A 39 -12.06 -3.88 2.60
N VAL A 40 -11.16 -3.87 1.63
CA VAL A 40 -10.22 -4.99 1.37
C VAL A 40 -9.04 -4.98 2.36
N GLY A 41 -8.67 -3.80 2.84
CA GLY A 41 -7.59 -3.61 3.80
C GLY A 41 -7.58 -2.14 4.23
N LYS A 42 -6.49 -1.69 4.83
CA LYS A 42 -6.37 -0.30 5.29
C LYS A 42 -5.06 0.31 4.84
N ILE A 43 -5.15 1.45 4.17
CA ILE A 43 -4.00 2.31 3.90
C ILE A 43 -3.39 2.77 5.22
N PHE A 44 -2.06 2.66 5.32
CA PHE A 44 -1.29 2.97 6.52
C PHE A 44 -0.13 3.90 6.20
N CYS A 45 0.32 4.65 7.21
CA CYS A 45 1.23 5.76 7.00
C CYS A 45 2.68 5.29 6.86
N LEU A 46 3.15 5.20 5.61
CA LEU A 46 4.56 4.90 5.29
C LEU A 46 5.53 5.92 5.90
N ALA A 47 5.18 7.21 5.86
CA ALA A 47 5.99 8.28 6.45
C ALA A 47 6.16 8.10 7.96
N GLY A 48 5.16 7.52 8.65
CA GLY A 48 5.25 7.20 10.06
C GLY A 48 6.28 6.12 10.38
N ILE A 49 6.44 5.15 9.48
CA ILE A 49 7.49 4.12 9.59
C ILE A 49 8.86 4.76 9.39
N GLY A 50 9.04 5.54 8.33
CA GLY A 50 10.29 6.25 8.06
C GLY A 50 10.66 7.29 9.12
N GLY A 51 9.65 7.86 9.80
CA GLY A 51 9.83 8.76 10.93
C GLY A 51 9.99 8.07 12.28
N HIS A 52 9.98 6.73 12.33
CA HIS A 52 10.08 5.94 13.56
C HIS A 52 9.05 6.36 14.63
N ILE A 53 7.82 6.64 14.21
CA ILE A 53 6.74 7.06 15.13
C ILE A 53 6.22 5.83 15.88
N ASP A 54 6.53 5.72 17.18
CA ASP A 54 6.26 4.55 18.02
C ASP A 54 4.85 3.98 17.85
N GLY A 55 3.81 4.80 17.93
CA GLY A 55 2.43 4.35 17.80
C GLY A 55 2.10 3.72 16.44
N LEU A 56 2.77 4.17 15.37
CA LEU A 56 2.60 3.62 14.02
C LEU A 56 3.44 2.36 13.81
N ILE A 57 4.62 2.27 14.44
CA ILE A 57 5.42 1.04 14.50
C ILE A 57 4.63 -0.06 15.22
N GLU A 58 4.10 0.21 16.41
CA GLU A 58 3.31 -0.76 17.18
C GLU A 58 2.03 -1.19 16.43
N SER A 59 1.34 -0.24 15.80
CA SER A 59 0.16 -0.56 14.98
C SER A 59 0.50 -1.43 13.76
N THR A 60 1.69 -1.27 13.19
CA THR A 60 2.13 -2.06 12.04
C THR A 60 2.46 -3.50 12.43
N LYS A 61 3.03 -3.72 13.62
CA LYS A 61 3.26 -5.08 14.18
C LYS A 61 1.96 -5.87 14.34
N ALA A 62 0.84 -5.19 14.56
CA ALA A 62 -0.47 -5.84 14.69
C ALA A 62 -1.11 -6.23 13.33
N GLY A 63 -0.56 -5.77 12.20
CA GLY A 63 -1.03 -6.16 10.87
C GLY A 63 -0.62 -7.60 10.52
N LYS A 64 -1.54 -8.39 9.96
CA LYS A 64 -1.25 -9.79 9.58
C LYS A 64 -0.53 -9.89 8.23
N VAL A 65 -0.84 -8.98 7.31
CA VAL A 65 -0.30 -8.90 5.96
C VAL A 65 0.06 -7.45 5.69
N LEU A 66 1.34 -7.19 5.50
CA LEU A 66 1.84 -5.87 5.13
C LEU A 66 2.12 -5.89 3.63
N VAL A 67 1.61 -4.88 2.91
CA VAL A 67 1.76 -4.79 1.45
C VAL A 67 2.39 -3.45 1.09
N ALA A 68 3.65 -3.47 0.65
CA ALA A 68 4.30 -2.35 0.02
C ALA A 68 3.78 -2.17 -1.42
N ILE A 69 3.34 -0.95 -1.76
CA ILE A 69 2.86 -0.62 -3.11
C ILE A 69 3.81 0.41 -3.70
N ASP A 70 4.79 -0.05 -4.46
CA ASP A 70 5.85 0.78 -5.01
C ASP A 70 5.54 1.25 -6.43
N GLY A 71 5.79 2.53 -6.70
CA GLY A 71 5.59 3.10 -8.04
C GLY A 71 6.72 2.80 -9.03
N CYS A 72 7.96 2.67 -8.55
CA CYS A 72 9.14 2.58 -9.41
C CYS A 72 10.23 1.67 -8.82
N PRO A 73 11.29 1.34 -9.59
CA PRO A 73 12.35 0.41 -9.16
C PRO A 73 13.16 0.85 -7.93
N VAL A 74 12.98 2.09 -7.46
CA VAL A 74 13.64 2.56 -6.23
C VAL A 74 13.08 1.85 -4.99
N CYS A 75 11.82 1.39 -5.04
CA CYS A 75 11.16 0.61 -4.00
C CYS A 75 11.14 1.30 -2.62
N CYS A 76 10.78 2.59 -2.58
CA CYS A 76 10.79 3.38 -1.35
C CYS A 76 9.92 2.77 -0.25
N ALA A 77 8.73 2.26 -0.58
CA ALA A 77 7.80 1.71 0.41
C ALA A 77 8.35 0.44 1.04
N LYS A 78 8.76 -0.53 0.23
CA LYS A 78 9.37 -1.77 0.73
C LYS A 78 10.61 -1.48 1.57
N LYS A 79 11.55 -0.69 1.07
CA LYS A 79 12.79 -0.38 1.81
C LYS A 79 12.50 0.28 3.15
N THR A 80 11.53 1.20 3.19
CA THR A 80 11.14 1.86 4.46
C THR A 80 10.58 0.86 5.46
N LEU A 81 9.74 -0.09 5.02
CA LEU A 81 9.23 -1.16 5.87
C LEU A 81 10.36 -2.08 6.36
N GLU A 82 11.26 -2.51 5.47
CA GLU A 82 12.42 -3.34 5.82
C GLU A 82 13.34 -2.63 6.83
N HIS A 83 13.60 -1.33 6.65
CA HIS A 83 14.33 -0.51 7.61
C HIS A 83 13.62 -0.40 8.97
N GLY A 84 12.29 -0.46 8.99
CA GLY A 84 11.48 -0.55 10.21
C GLY A 84 11.44 -1.94 10.84
N GLY A 85 12.12 -2.94 10.25
CA GLY A 85 12.13 -4.33 10.73
C GLY A 85 10.90 -5.13 10.32
N PHE A 86 10.17 -4.70 9.29
CA PHE A 86 8.96 -5.35 8.83
C PHE A 86 9.18 -6.15 7.55
N GLU A 87 8.73 -7.41 7.56
CA GLU A 87 8.55 -8.19 6.34
C GLU A 87 7.23 -7.81 5.65
N CYS A 88 7.26 -7.68 4.33
CA CYS A 88 6.09 -7.32 3.57
C CYS A 88 6.04 -8.03 2.22
N ARG A 89 4.82 -8.19 1.72
CA ARG A 89 4.60 -8.47 0.30
C ARG A 89 4.79 -7.17 -0.47
N GLN A 90 5.23 -7.27 -1.71
CA GLN A 90 5.47 -6.11 -2.56
C GLN A 90 4.74 -6.24 -3.88
N ILE A 91 4.24 -5.12 -4.38
CA ILE A 91 4.06 -4.91 -5.82
C ILE A 91 4.86 -3.69 -6.27
N CYS A 92 5.42 -3.75 -7.49
CA CYS A 92 6.03 -2.59 -8.14
C CYS A 92 5.31 -2.30 -9.46
N LEU A 93 4.75 -1.08 -9.61
CA LEU A 93 4.01 -0.66 -10.80
C LEU A 93 4.84 -0.76 -12.08
N HIS A 94 6.16 -0.57 -11.99
CA HIS A 94 7.08 -0.73 -13.11
C HIS A 94 7.02 -2.16 -13.69
N GLU A 95 6.91 -3.18 -12.85
CA GLU A 95 6.78 -4.58 -13.26
C GLU A 95 5.42 -4.88 -13.90
N LEU A 96 4.42 -4.02 -13.64
CA LEU A 96 3.12 -4.04 -14.31
C LEU A 96 3.12 -3.27 -15.63
N GLY A 97 4.28 -2.79 -16.10
CA GLY A 97 4.41 -1.97 -17.31
C GLY A 97 3.91 -0.52 -17.14
N ILE A 98 3.69 -0.05 -15.91
CA ILE A 98 3.31 1.33 -15.64
C ILE A 98 4.56 2.10 -15.24
N SER A 99 5.00 3.01 -16.13
CA SER A 99 6.27 3.73 -15.97
C SER A 99 6.09 5.13 -15.39
N LYS A 100 7.11 5.58 -14.67
CA LYS A 100 7.19 6.96 -14.17
C LYS A 100 7.38 7.93 -15.34
N THR A 101 6.57 8.98 -15.37
CA THR A 101 6.73 10.10 -16.29
C THR A 101 7.15 11.33 -15.49
N PRO A 102 8.36 11.87 -15.69
CA PRO A 102 8.83 13.04 -14.95
C PRO A 102 7.88 14.24 -15.09
N GLY A 103 7.56 14.91 -13.97
CA GLY A 103 6.73 16.11 -13.95
C GLY A 103 5.23 15.89 -14.19
N VAL A 104 4.78 14.66 -14.44
CA VAL A 104 3.38 14.35 -14.72
C VAL A 104 2.70 13.81 -13.45
N LEU A 105 1.52 14.37 -13.15
CA LEU A 105 0.61 13.95 -12.09
C LEU A 105 -0.77 13.63 -12.66
N GLU A 106 -0.78 12.89 -13.76
CA GLU A 106 -1.97 12.40 -14.44
C GLU A 106 -1.88 10.89 -14.61
N TRP A 107 -3.03 10.22 -14.51
CA TRP A 107 -3.16 8.77 -14.66
C TRP A 107 -4.60 8.39 -14.98
N SER A 108 -4.79 7.23 -15.60
CA SER A 108 -6.12 6.73 -15.93
C SER A 108 -6.71 5.87 -14.81
N SER A 109 -8.04 5.77 -14.78
CA SER A 109 -8.74 4.80 -13.91
C SER A 109 -8.35 3.35 -14.23
N GLU A 110 -8.03 3.05 -15.49
CA GLU A 110 -7.55 1.72 -15.91
C GLU A 110 -6.20 1.37 -15.26
N GLN A 111 -5.27 2.31 -15.18
CA GLN A 111 -3.99 2.10 -14.48
C GLN A 111 -4.22 1.79 -13.00
N VAL A 112 -5.13 2.52 -12.34
CA VAL A 112 -5.50 2.28 -10.94
C VAL A 112 -6.14 0.89 -10.79
N ALA A 113 -7.09 0.53 -11.66
CA ALA A 113 -7.73 -0.78 -11.65
C ALA A 113 -6.72 -1.93 -11.82
N LYS A 114 -5.78 -1.80 -12.76
CA LYS A 114 -4.70 -2.77 -12.97
C LYS A 114 -3.86 -2.99 -11.71
N VAL A 115 -3.54 -1.92 -10.98
CA VAL A 115 -2.79 -1.98 -9.72
C VAL A 115 -3.61 -2.65 -8.62
N LYS A 116 -4.90 -2.31 -8.50
CA LYS A 116 -5.81 -2.95 -7.53
C LYS A 116 -5.90 -4.46 -7.74
N ASP A 117 -6.01 -4.91 -8.99
CA ASP A 117 -6.05 -6.34 -9.32
C ASP A 117 -4.74 -7.04 -8.98
N ALA A 118 -3.59 -6.39 -9.22
CA ALA A 118 -2.29 -6.91 -8.82
C ALA A 118 -2.17 -7.06 -7.29
N ILE A 119 -2.62 -6.05 -6.53
CA ILE A 119 -2.65 -6.09 -5.06
C ILE A 119 -3.50 -7.27 -4.57
N ARG A 120 -4.69 -7.49 -5.14
CA ARG A 120 -5.56 -8.63 -4.78
C ARG A 120 -4.88 -9.98 -4.96
N LYS A 121 -4.17 -10.16 -6.07
CA LYS A 121 -3.44 -11.40 -6.34
C LYS A 121 -2.34 -11.63 -5.30
N VAL A 122 -1.61 -10.57 -4.94
CA VAL A 122 -0.56 -10.65 -3.92
C VAL A 122 -1.13 -10.88 -2.52
N ILE A 123 -2.32 -10.39 -2.19
CA ILE A 123 -3.00 -10.71 -0.92
C ILE A 123 -3.49 -12.17 -0.91
N GLY A 124 -4.06 -12.66 -2.02
CA GLY A 124 -4.65 -13.99 -2.12
C GLY A 124 -3.66 -15.16 -2.29
N GLY A 125 -2.41 -14.87 -2.66
CA GLY A 125 -1.34 -15.87 -2.70
C GLY A 125 -0.97 -16.33 -1.29
N LYS A 126 -1.00 -17.65 -1.06
CA LYS A 126 -0.34 -18.29 0.09
C LYS A 126 1.16 -18.25 -0.12
#